data_AF-A0A8D9CQ15-F1
#
_entry.id   AF-A0A8D9CQ15-F1
#
_cell.length_a   1.000
_cell.length_b   1.000
_cell.length_c   1.000
_cell.angle_alpha   90.00
_cell.angle_beta   90.00
_cell.angle_gamma   90.00
#
_symmetry.space_group_name_H-M   'P 1'
#
loop_
_entity.id
_entity.type
_entity.pdbx_description
1 polymer ?
#
loop_
_entity_poly.entity_id
_entity_poly.type
_entity_poly.pdbx_seq_one_letter_code
_entity_poly.pdbx_strand_id
1 'polypeptide(L)'
;MTHPYEEMKKMKKHYDMLGFVADAQYGIPTRCPCGGEIMTNVSPTPKYKSDFDTLPGSRYFTCKNYEDDGLHFRQPWAFGVQQEVERLRGEVKELA
;
A
#
# COMPACT_ATOMS: atom_id res chain seq x y z
N MET A 1 -22.76 24.80 -10.23
CA MET A 1 -23.43 23.64 -9.59
C MET A 1 -22.93 22.41 -10.31
N THR A 2 -22.10 21.57 -9.68
CA THR A 2 -21.71 20.29 -10.28
C THR A 2 -22.95 19.43 -10.42
N HIS A 3 -23.15 18.85 -11.60
CA HIS A 3 -24.32 18.02 -11.88
C HIS A 3 -24.29 16.80 -10.93
N PRO A 4 -25.42 16.37 -10.32
CA PRO A 4 -25.44 15.27 -9.34
C PRO A 4 -24.77 13.98 -9.82
N TYR A 5 -24.78 13.74 -11.14
CA TYR A 5 -24.09 12.65 -11.80
C TYR A 5 -22.56 12.68 -11.65
N GLU A 6 -21.93 13.85 -11.74
CA GLU A 6 -20.47 13.99 -11.62
C GLU A 6 -20.01 13.72 -10.18
N GLU A 7 -20.80 14.14 -9.19
CA GLU A 7 -20.52 13.87 -7.78
C GLU A 7 -20.63 12.36 -7.46
N MET A 8 -21.66 11.68 -7.97
CA MET A 8 -21.77 10.21 -7.84
C MET A 8 -20.60 9.47 -8.50
N LYS A 9 -20.16 9.94 -9.68
CA LYS A 9 -19.03 9.34 -10.40
C LYS A 9 -17.72 9.49 -9.62
N LYS A 10 -17.48 10.65 -9.01
CA LYS A 10 -16.32 10.87 -8.12
C LYS A 10 -16.38 9.97 -6.90
N MET A 11 -17.54 9.88 -6.25
CA MET A 11 -17.75 9.00 -5.09
C MET A 11 -17.48 7.52 -5.41
N LYS A 12 -18.00 7.02 -6.54
CA LYS A 12 -17.73 5.65 -6.97
C LYS A 12 -16.23 5.42 -7.19
N LYS A 13 -15.56 6.33 -7.89
CA LYS A 13 -14.12 6.25 -8.14
C LYS A 13 -13.32 6.20 -6.82
N HIS A 14 -13.71 6.99 -5.83
CA HIS A 14 -13.08 6.99 -4.52
C HIS A 14 -13.23 5.63 -3.81
N TYR A 15 -14.43 5.05 -3.78
CA TYR A 15 -14.65 3.73 -3.17
C TYR A 15 -13.94 2.60 -3.93
N ASP A 16 -13.94 2.62 -5.26
CA ASP A 16 -13.20 1.64 -6.06
C ASP A 16 -11.70 1.70 -5.70
N MET A 17 -11.13 2.90 -5.57
CA MET A 17 -9.74 3.09 -5.17
C MET A 17 -9.44 2.57 -3.76
N LEU A 18 -10.33 2.83 -2.79
CA LEU A 18 -10.19 2.27 -1.43
C LEU A 18 -10.19 0.74 -1.45
N GLY A 19 -11.06 0.13 -2.26
CA GLY A 19 -11.09 -1.31 -2.48
C GLY A 19 -9.77 -1.84 -3.05
N PHE A 20 -9.27 -1.22 -4.12
CA PHE A 20 -7.98 -1.62 -4.71
C PHE A 20 -6.80 -1.47 -3.76
N VAL A 21 -6.78 -0.41 -2.94
CA VAL A 21 -5.73 -0.24 -1.93
C VAL A 21 -5.84 -1.32 -0.86
N ALA A 22 -7.04 -1.66 -0.40
CA ALA A 22 -7.23 -2.73 0.58
C ALA A 22 -6.80 -4.09 0.01
N ASP A 23 -7.16 -4.42 -1.23
CA ASP A 23 -6.82 -5.70 -1.86
C ASP A 23 -5.31 -5.84 -2.12
N ALA A 24 -4.66 -4.75 -2.52
CA ALA A 24 -3.22 -4.77 -2.80
C ALA A 24 -2.32 -4.65 -1.54
N GLN A 25 -2.89 -4.69 -0.33
CA GLN A 25 -2.13 -4.84 0.93
C GLN A 25 -1.64 -6.29 1.17
N TYR A 26 -1.97 -7.22 0.28
CA TYR A 26 -1.47 -8.59 0.36
C TYR A 26 -0.25 -8.81 -0.54
N GLY A 27 0.86 -9.23 0.07
CA GLY A 27 2.14 -9.47 -0.57
C GLY A 27 2.99 -8.21 -0.71
N ILE A 28 3.97 -8.29 -1.63
CA ILE A 28 4.85 -7.16 -1.96
C ILE A 28 4.17 -6.34 -3.07
N PRO A 29 3.77 -5.08 -2.80
CA PRO A 29 3.10 -4.26 -3.80
C PRO A 29 4.07 -3.88 -4.93
N THR A 30 3.64 -4.05 -6.18
CA THR A 30 4.44 -3.73 -7.38
C THR A 30 4.00 -2.42 -8.05
N ARG A 31 2.75 -1.99 -7.83
CA ARG A 31 2.20 -0.74 -8.38
C ARG A 31 1.13 -0.15 -7.46
N CYS A 32 1.09 1.18 -7.39
CA CYS A 32 0.00 1.88 -6.70
C CYS A 32 -1.25 1.96 -7.60
N PRO A 33 -2.49 1.92 -7.06
CA PRO A 33 -3.72 2.10 -7.84
C PRO A 33 -3.79 3.42 -8.62
N CYS A 34 -3.06 4.45 -8.18
CA CYS A 34 -2.91 5.68 -8.95
C CYS A 34 -2.00 5.54 -10.20
N GLY A 35 -1.43 4.36 -10.43
CA GLY A 35 -0.49 4.05 -11.51
C GLY A 35 0.99 4.32 -11.17
N GLY A 36 1.25 4.94 -10.02
CA GLY A 36 2.59 5.26 -9.53
C GLY A 36 3.43 4.02 -9.20
N GLU A 37 4.74 4.17 -9.36
CA GLU A 37 5.74 3.18 -8.96
C GLU A 37 5.79 3.03 -7.44
N ILE A 38 6.00 1.79 -6.98
CA ILE A 38 6.26 1.49 -5.57
C ILE A 38 7.76 1.59 -5.31
N MET A 39 8.13 2.51 -4.43
CA MET A 39 9.48 2.72 -3.96
C MET A 39 9.70 1.97 -2.64
N THR A 40 10.90 1.45 -2.42
CA THR A 40 11.32 0.96 -1.10
C THR A 40 12.16 2.04 -0.43
N ASN A 41 11.66 2.61 0.67
CA ASN A 41 12.34 3.66 1.41
C ASN A 41 12.69 3.20 2.84
N VAL A 42 13.61 3.93 3.46
CA VAL A 42 13.97 3.78 4.88
C VAL A 42 13.47 5.02 5.61
N SER A 43 12.83 4.85 6.77
CA SER A 43 12.38 5.96 7.58
C SER A 43 13.59 6.65 8.23
N PRO A 44 13.87 7.94 7.91
CA PRO A 44 15.01 8.65 8.48
C PRO A 44 14.76 9.04 9.95
N THR A 45 13.52 9.36 10.29
CA THR A 45 13.03 9.80 11.60
C THR A 45 11.57 9.34 11.73
N PRO A 46 11.01 9.17 12.95
CA PRO A 46 9.59 8.92 13.09
C PRO A 46 8.84 10.09 12.49
N LYS A 47 8.07 9.86 11.41
CA LYS A 47 7.35 10.95 10.74
C LYS A 47 6.19 11.43 11.60
N TYR A 48 5.58 10.50 12.35
CA TYR A 48 4.54 10.76 13.33
C TYR A 48 4.79 9.91 14.58
N LYS A 49 4.39 10.41 15.76
CA LYS A 49 4.60 9.71 17.05
C LYS A 49 3.90 8.34 17.12
N SER A 50 2.83 8.14 16.35
CA SER A 50 2.01 6.93 16.31
C SER A 50 2.33 5.99 15.15
N ASP A 51 3.18 6.41 14.19
CA ASP A 51 3.44 5.64 12.98
C ASP A 51 4.49 4.56 13.26
N PHE A 52 4.01 3.38 13.66
CA PHE A 52 4.82 2.19 13.93
C PHE A 52 5.70 1.77 12.74
N ASP A 53 5.24 2.05 11.53
CA ASP A 53 5.91 1.78 10.27
C ASP A 53 7.01 2.79 9.92
N THR A 54 7.09 3.91 10.65
CA THR A 54 8.09 4.96 10.44
C THR A 54 9.16 5.03 11.53
N LEU A 55 9.27 4.03 12.40
CA LEU A 55 10.39 3.96 13.36
C LEU A 55 11.74 4.16 12.62
N PRO A 56 12.70 4.90 13.20
CA PRO A 56 13.96 5.19 12.53
C PRO A 56 14.67 3.91 12.08
N GLY A 57 15.06 3.87 10.81
CA GLY A 57 15.69 2.70 10.20
C GLY A 57 14.72 1.63 9.68
N SER A 58 13.43 1.73 9.98
CA SER A 58 12.42 0.82 9.40
C SER A 58 12.26 1.03 7.91
N ARG A 59 12.14 -0.08 7.17
CA ARG A 59 11.86 -0.09 5.73
C ARG A 59 10.36 -0.11 5.49
N TYR A 60 9.92 0.58 4.44
CA TYR A 60 8.54 0.56 3.99
C TYR A 60 8.44 0.70 2.47
N PHE A 61 7.38 0.13 1.91
CA PHE A 61 6.96 0.35 0.53
C PHE A 61 6.10 1.60 0.48
N THR A 62 6.30 2.46 -0.53
CA THR A 62 5.48 3.66 -0.70
C THR A 62 5.31 4.05 -2.16
N CYS A 63 4.16 4.63 -2.51
CA CYS A 63 3.96 5.21 -3.83
C CYS A 63 4.93 6.40 -4.06
N LYS A 64 5.50 6.51 -5.26
CA LYS A 64 6.27 7.69 -5.67
C LYS A 64 5.47 9.01 -5.58
N ASN A 65 4.16 8.95 -5.79
CA ASN A 65 3.24 10.08 -5.72
C ASN A 65 2.46 10.07 -4.39
N TYR A 66 3.05 9.56 -3.30
CA TYR A 66 2.32 9.37 -2.05
C TYR A 66 1.72 10.67 -1.51
N GLU A 67 0.42 10.62 -1.24
CA GLU A 67 -0.33 11.59 -0.43
C GLU A 67 -0.94 10.87 0.77
N ASP A 68 -1.11 11.56 1.89
CA ASP A 68 -1.72 11.00 3.10
C ASP A 68 -3.26 11.07 3.00
N ASP A 69 -3.79 10.45 1.95
CA ASP A 69 -5.21 10.49 1.55
C ASP A 69 -5.91 9.14 1.69
N GLY A 70 -5.19 8.10 2.10
CA GLY A 70 -5.67 6.72 2.17
C GLY A 70 -5.84 6.04 0.80
N LEU A 71 -5.48 6.70 -0.30
CA LEU A 71 -5.58 6.19 -1.67
C LEU A 71 -4.23 5.79 -2.25
N HIS A 72 -3.15 6.17 -1.57
CA HIS A 72 -1.78 5.84 -1.94
C HIS A 72 -1.16 4.79 -1.02
N PHE A 73 -0.41 3.88 -1.64
CA PHE A 73 0.27 2.83 -0.89
C PHE A 73 1.33 3.40 0.06
N ARG A 74 1.21 3.00 1.32
CA ARG A 74 2.29 2.92 2.30
C ARG A 74 2.09 1.64 3.11
N GLN A 75 3.10 0.79 3.14
CA GLN A 75 3.05 -0.48 3.87
C GLN A 75 4.41 -0.78 4.51
N PRO A 76 4.47 -1.26 5.77
CA PRO A 76 5.69 -1.78 6.36
C PRO A 76 6.31 -2.87 5.47
N TRP A 77 7.63 -2.79 5.24
CA TRP A 77 8.34 -3.80 4.46
C TRP A 77 8.21 -5.20 5.07
N ALA A 78 8.27 -5.28 6.40
CA ALA A 78 8.20 -6.54 7.15
C ALA A 78 6.93 -7.33 6.85
N PHE A 79 5.77 -6.68 6.70
CA PHE A 79 4.51 -7.36 6.41
C PHE A 79 4.49 -7.95 5.00
N GLY A 80 4.89 -7.16 4.00
CA GLY A 80 4.94 -7.66 2.62
C GLY A 80 5.91 -8.83 2.46
N VAL A 81 7.07 -8.76 3.11
CA VAL A 81 8.05 -9.85 3.08
C VAL A 81 7.61 -11.08 3.86
N GLN A 82 6.97 -10.91 5.02
CA GLN A 82 6.45 -12.04 5.78
C GLN A 82 5.43 -12.82 4.96
N GLN A 83 4.45 -12.13 4.36
CA GLN A 83 3.42 -12.75 3.52
C GLN A 83 4.04 -13.49 2.33
N GLU A 84 5.04 -12.89 1.67
CA GLU A 84 5.72 -13.52 0.54
C GLU A 84 6.52 -14.76 0.96
N VAL A 85 7.20 -14.71 2.12
CA VAL A 85 7.92 -15.87 2.68
C VAL A 85 6.94 -16.98 3.05
N GLU A 86 5.78 -16.66 3.63
CA GLU A 86 4.74 -17.64 3.95
C GLU A 86 4.18 -18.31 2.69
N ARG A 87 3.92 -17.53 1.63
CA ARG A 87 3.49 -18.03 0.32
C ARG A 87 4.53 -19.00 -0.26
N LEU A 88 5.80 -18.59 -0.33
CA LEU A 88 6.89 -19.41 -0.86
C LEU A 88 7.10 -20.69 -0.04
N ARG A 89 7.00 -20.61 1.29
CA ARG A 89 7.05 -21.80 2.15
C ARG A 89 5.90 -22.77 1.89
N GLY A 90 4.71 -22.26 1.57
CA GLY A 90 3.58 -23.06 1.16
C GLY A 90 3.89 -23.82 -0.14
N GLU A 91 4.32 -23.10 -1.18
CA GLU A 91 4.66 -23.71 -2.48
C GLU A 91 5.74 -24.79 -2.37
N VAL A 92 6.78 -24.56 -1.56
CA VAL A 92 7.83 -25.56 -1.33
C VAL A 92 7.29 -26.82 -0.65
N LYS A 93 6.33 -26.70 0.27
CA LYS A 93 5.71 -27.87 0.93
C LYS A 93 4.86 -28.69 -0.02
N GLU A 94 4.16 -28.06 -0.95
CA GLU A 94 3.35 -28.76 -1.96
C GLU A 94 4.21 -29.54 -2.98
N LEU A 95 5.50 -29.22 -3.07
CA LEU A 95 6.46 -29.91 -3.94
C LEU A 95 7.19 -31.08 -3.25
N ALA A 96 7.03 -31.26 -1.94
CA ALA A 96 7.72 -32.26 -1.12
C ALA A 96 6.87 -33.50 -0.87
#